data_AF-A0A1F7JD43-F1
#
_entry.id   AF-A0A1F7JD43-F1
#
_cell.length_a   1.000
_cell.length_b   1.000
_cell.length_c   1.000
_cell.angle_alpha   90.00
_cell.angle_beta   90.00
_cell.angle_gamma   90.00
#
_symmetry.space_group_name_H-M   'P 1'
#
loop_
_entity.id
_entity.type
_entity.pdbx_description
1 polymer ?
#
loop_
_entity_poly.entity_id
_entity_poly.type
_entity_poly.pdbx_seq_one_letter_code
_entity_poly.pdbx_strand_id
1 'polypeptide(L)'
;MENLIYFLNQIRNFILLFVIIIISFSLLILFKPFKYIDNFNTMIKCSDGKEVSSGATIVFTYDGQLDNFNQTKALKVCAYDIVFDYGNQFPYPQNVKFEYLIKTDRYSSWFQAGFVVMLFLILILMILKLSNIHLVKDLYLFYSQNKLVSLCTIVLYMVISLLFFQVFFKSDLQNIYCKNVLQIQQKDFKLSVNLSGKEYPYIEYDWAKAQEKKFLNKCLQQGYVYKE
;
A
#
# COMPACT_ATOMS: atom_id res chain seq x y z
N MET A 1 2.72 49.99 -13.39
CA MET A 1 2.85 48.75 -14.21
C MET A 1 3.77 47.73 -13.54
N GLU A 2 4.95 48.13 -13.06
CA GLU A 2 5.93 47.25 -12.40
C GLU A 2 5.38 46.53 -11.15
N ASN A 3 4.62 47.23 -10.29
CA ASN A 3 4.00 46.62 -9.12
C ASN A 3 2.98 45.51 -9.46
N LEU A 4 2.28 45.64 -10.60
CA LEU A 4 1.34 44.62 -11.06
C LEU A 4 2.07 43.37 -11.56
N ILE A 5 3.15 43.55 -12.33
CA ILE A 5 3.98 42.46 -12.85
C ILE A 5 4.63 41.70 -11.69
N TYR A 6 5.16 42.42 -10.70
CA TYR A 6 5.71 41.82 -9.49
C TYR A 6 4.67 40.99 -8.74
N PHE A 7 3.47 41.55 -8.52
CA PHE A 7 2.38 40.86 -7.84
C PHE A 7 1.92 39.59 -8.57
N LEU A 8 1.77 39.65 -9.89
CA LEU A 8 1.40 38.49 -10.72
C LEU A 8 2.46 37.38 -10.68
N ASN A 9 3.74 37.74 -10.71
CA ASN A 9 4.84 36.77 -10.57
C ASN A 9 4.83 36.07 -9.21
N GLN A 10 4.52 36.81 -8.14
CA GLN A 10 4.37 36.22 -6.80
C GLN A 10 3.21 35.22 -6.77
N ILE A 11 2.03 35.59 -7.28
CA ILE A 11 0.88 34.67 -7.37
C ILE A 11 1.24 33.40 -8.13
N ARG A 12 1.88 33.52 -9.29
CA ARG A 12 2.32 32.35 -10.08
C ARG A 12 3.24 31.46 -9.26
N ASN A 13 4.24 32.04 -8.60
CA ASN A 13 5.20 31.29 -7.79
C ASN A 13 4.52 30.59 -6.61
N PHE A 14 3.51 31.22 -5.99
CA PHE A 14 2.69 30.60 -4.95
C PHE A 14 1.89 29.41 -5.47
N ILE A 15 1.22 29.56 -6.61
CA ILE A 15 0.46 28.46 -7.23
C ILE A 15 1.38 27.27 -7.55
N LEU A 16 2.56 27.54 -8.12
CA LEU A 16 3.54 26.49 -8.42
C LEU A 16 4.00 25.76 -7.16
N LEU A 17 4.36 26.50 -6.10
CA LEU A 17 4.79 25.92 -4.84
C LEU A 17 3.68 25.06 -4.21
N PHE A 18 2.44 25.55 -4.22
CA PHE A 18 1.27 24.83 -3.72
C PHE A 18 1.07 23.49 -4.44
N VAL A 19 1.15 23.48 -5.77
CA VAL A 19 1.03 22.26 -6.59
C VAL A 19 2.17 21.28 -6.29
N ILE A 20 3.41 21.76 -6.19
CA ILE A 20 4.57 20.92 -5.87
C ILE A 20 4.40 20.24 -4.51
N ILE A 21 3.94 20.97 -3.49
CA ILE A 21 3.70 20.43 -2.15
C ILE A 21 2.60 19.35 -2.18
N ILE A 22 1.49 19.61 -2.86
CA ILE A 22 0.39 18.64 -2.99
C ILE A 22 0.86 17.35 -3.66
N ILE A 23 1.55 17.45 -4.79
CA ILE A 23 2.06 16.27 -5.50
C ILE A 23 3.06 15.50 -4.64
N SER A 24 3.91 16.21 -3.89
CA SER A 24 4.86 15.57 -2.96
C SER A 24 4.14 14.78 -1.87
N PHE A 25 3.08 15.33 -1.27
CA PHE A 25 2.25 14.58 -0.31
C PHE A 25 1.56 13.39 -0.97
N SER A 26 1.06 13.55 -2.20
CA SER A 26 0.45 12.45 -2.95
C SER A 26 1.43 11.29 -3.16
N LEU A 27 2.66 11.59 -3.58
CA LEU A 27 3.71 10.58 -3.74
C LEU A 27 4.05 9.90 -2.40
N LEU A 28 4.19 10.66 -1.30
CA LEU A 28 4.42 10.05 0.01
C LEU A 28 3.33 9.06 0.40
N ILE A 29 2.06 9.39 0.17
CA ILE A 29 0.94 8.50 0.50
C ILE A 29 0.91 7.27 -0.41
N LEU A 30 1.20 7.42 -1.70
CA LEU A 30 1.21 6.29 -2.65
C LEU A 30 2.34 5.30 -2.38
N PHE A 31 3.51 5.81 -1.98
CA PHE A 31 4.71 4.99 -1.74
C PHE A 31 4.94 4.66 -0.27
N LYS A 32 4.01 5.03 0.63
CA LYS A 32 4.13 4.74 2.07
C LYS A 32 4.30 3.22 2.28
N PRO A 33 5.23 2.81 3.14
CA PRO A 33 5.48 1.40 3.38
C PRO A 33 4.30 0.73 4.06
N PHE A 34 4.13 -0.56 3.79
CA PHE A 34 3.11 -1.36 4.43
C PHE A 34 3.56 -2.79 4.68
N LYS A 35 3.01 -3.39 5.72
CA LYS A 35 3.20 -4.80 6.03
C LYS A 35 2.10 -5.60 5.37
N TYR A 36 2.48 -6.76 4.85
CA TYR A 36 1.56 -7.74 4.30
C TYR A 36 1.96 -9.13 4.78
N ILE A 37 1.03 -10.08 4.65
CA ILE A 37 1.28 -11.46 4.99
C ILE A 37 1.89 -12.13 3.79
N ASP A 38 3.10 -12.62 3.99
CA ASP A 38 3.80 -13.48 3.04
C ASP A 38 3.22 -14.89 3.18
N ASN A 39 2.08 -15.08 2.52
CA ASN A 39 1.36 -16.35 2.54
C ASN A 39 2.18 -17.49 1.91
N PHE A 40 3.15 -17.16 1.05
CA PHE A 40 4.00 -18.16 0.43
C PHE A 40 4.92 -18.82 1.46
N ASN A 41 5.54 -18.02 2.33
CA ASN A 41 6.46 -18.50 3.36
C ASN A 41 5.79 -18.71 4.73
N THR A 42 4.48 -18.48 4.85
CA THR A 42 3.70 -18.81 6.05
C THR A 42 3.58 -20.33 6.19
N MET A 43 3.66 -20.84 7.41
CA MET A 43 3.68 -22.29 7.67
C MET A 43 2.45 -22.74 8.46
N ILE A 44 1.98 -23.95 8.20
CA ILE A 44 1.00 -24.64 9.03
C ILE A 44 1.75 -25.73 9.78
N LYS A 45 1.69 -25.68 11.11
CA LYS A 45 2.26 -26.70 11.97
C LYS A 45 1.14 -27.59 12.49
N CYS A 46 1.12 -28.84 12.06
CA CYS A 46 0.14 -29.82 12.44
C CYS A 46 0.46 -30.41 13.82
N SER A 47 -0.56 -30.95 14.49
CA SER A 47 -0.42 -31.51 15.85
C SER A 47 0.52 -32.71 15.96
N ASP A 48 0.79 -33.39 14.85
CA ASP A 48 1.76 -34.48 14.73
C ASP A 48 3.21 -33.99 14.56
N GLY A 49 3.43 -32.67 14.52
CA GLY A 49 4.72 -32.03 14.33
C GLY A 49 5.09 -31.80 12.86
N LYS A 50 4.24 -32.21 11.91
CA LYS A 50 4.46 -31.93 10.48
C LYS A 50 4.31 -30.43 10.21
N GLU A 51 5.25 -29.88 9.44
CA GLU A 51 5.17 -28.50 8.96
C GLU A 51 4.98 -28.48 7.45
N VAL A 52 3.99 -27.72 7.00
CA VAL A 52 3.65 -27.59 5.57
C VAL A 52 3.55 -26.11 5.19
N SER A 53 4.04 -25.77 3.99
CA SER A 53 3.96 -24.40 3.47
C SER A 53 2.53 -24.06 3.08
N SER A 54 2.05 -22.92 3.57
CA SER A 54 0.73 -22.37 3.25
C SER A 54 0.61 -22.02 1.77
N GLY A 55 1.69 -21.57 1.13
CA GLY A 55 1.74 -21.31 -0.31
C GLY A 55 1.57 -22.60 -1.13
N ALA A 56 2.26 -23.67 -0.75
CA ALA A 56 2.13 -24.97 -1.43
C ALA A 56 0.73 -25.60 -1.23
N THR A 57 0.07 -25.31 -0.12
CA THR A 57 -1.25 -25.86 0.23
C THR A 57 -2.41 -24.89 -0.06
N ILE A 58 -2.10 -23.71 -0.59
CA ILE A 58 -3.05 -22.61 -0.91
C ILE A 58 -3.91 -22.25 0.31
N VAL A 59 -3.36 -22.30 1.52
CA VAL A 59 -4.05 -21.84 2.72
C VAL A 59 -3.70 -20.38 2.91
N PHE A 60 -4.64 -19.49 2.61
CA PHE A 60 -4.37 -18.07 2.46
C PHE A 60 -5.15 -17.22 3.47
N THR A 61 -4.56 -16.12 3.90
CA THR A 61 -5.25 -15.05 4.62
C THR A 61 -4.74 -13.68 4.21
N TYR A 62 -5.65 -12.71 4.19
CA TYR A 62 -5.31 -11.31 3.93
C TYR A 62 -4.92 -10.58 5.22
N ASP A 63 -5.46 -11.01 6.38
CA ASP A 63 -5.36 -10.30 7.65
C ASP A 63 -4.88 -11.13 8.83
N GLY A 64 -4.38 -12.33 8.59
CA GLY A 64 -3.72 -13.18 9.58
C GLY A 64 -4.69 -14.16 10.22
N GLN A 65 -5.98 -14.00 10.00
CA GLN A 65 -6.99 -14.91 10.49
C GLN A 65 -7.47 -15.79 9.34
N LEU A 66 -7.42 -17.11 9.53
CA LEU A 66 -8.01 -18.04 8.60
C LEU A 66 -9.53 -18.01 8.74
N ASP A 67 -10.24 -17.86 7.63
CA ASP A 67 -11.69 -18.02 7.60
C ASP A 67 -12.07 -19.51 7.50
N ASN A 68 -13.37 -19.83 7.60
CA ASN A 68 -13.83 -21.23 7.61
C ASN A 68 -13.35 -22.03 6.39
N PHE A 69 -13.24 -21.37 5.23
CA PHE A 69 -12.72 -21.98 4.00
C PHE A 69 -11.27 -22.44 4.20
N ASN A 70 -10.38 -21.52 4.58
CA ASN A 70 -8.96 -21.85 4.75
C ASN A 70 -8.66 -22.68 6.01
N GLN A 71 -9.45 -22.54 7.08
CA GLN A 71 -9.35 -23.41 8.26
C GLN A 71 -9.66 -24.86 7.90
N THR A 72 -10.73 -25.10 7.12
CA THR A 72 -11.09 -26.45 6.67
C THR A 72 -9.98 -27.05 5.81
N LYS A 73 -9.36 -26.25 4.93
CA LYS A 73 -8.21 -26.69 4.15
C LYS A 73 -7.01 -27.04 5.02
N ALA A 74 -6.62 -26.17 5.95
CA ALA A 74 -5.50 -26.43 6.85
C ALA A 74 -5.69 -27.73 7.66
N LEU A 75 -6.91 -27.98 8.15
CA LEU A 75 -7.26 -29.22 8.84
C LEU A 75 -7.11 -30.45 7.93
N LYS A 76 -7.59 -30.37 6.68
CA LYS A 76 -7.51 -31.48 5.72
C LYS A 76 -6.08 -31.75 5.27
N VAL A 77 -5.26 -30.72 5.10
CA VAL A 77 -3.83 -30.88 4.85
C VAL A 77 -3.17 -31.63 6.01
N CYS A 78 -3.45 -31.23 7.26
CA CYS A 78 -2.89 -31.92 8.42
C CYS A 78 -3.43 -33.34 8.63
N ALA A 79 -4.69 -33.61 8.28
CA ALA A 79 -5.31 -34.91 8.49
C ALA A 79 -4.97 -35.95 7.41
N TYR A 80 -4.91 -35.52 6.15
CA TYR A 80 -4.89 -36.40 4.98
C TYR A 80 -3.76 -36.10 4.00
N ASP A 81 -2.94 -35.07 4.26
CA ASP A 81 -1.91 -34.58 3.33
C ASP A 81 -2.46 -34.16 1.96
N ILE A 82 -3.69 -33.64 1.94
CA ILE A 82 -4.36 -33.20 0.71
C ILE A 82 -4.36 -31.69 0.58
N VAL A 83 -3.95 -31.20 -0.58
CA VAL A 83 -3.99 -29.77 -0.94
C VAL A 83 -5.35 -29.37 -1.52
N PHE A 84 -5.98 -30.27 -2.27
CA PHE A 84 -7.27 -30.06 -2.91
C PHE A 84 -8.22 -31.20 -2.60
N ASP A 85 -9.44 -30.84 -2.18
CA ASP A 85 -10.53 -31.79 -1.99
C ASP A 85 -11.65 -31.47 -2.99
N TYR A 86 -11.50 -31.99 -4.21
CA TYR A 86 -12.46 -31.80 -5.29
C TYR A 86 -13.80 -32.43 -4.92
N GLY A 87 -14.84 -31.60 -4.75
CA GLY A 87 -16.17 -32.08 -4.39
C GLY A 87 -16.34 -32.46 -2.93
N ASN A 88 -15.42 -32.04 -2.03
CA ASN A 88 -15.53 -32.27 -0.58
C ASN A 88 -15.71 -33.76 -0.21
N GLN A 89 -14.91 -34.62 -0.83
CA GLN A 89 -14.94 -36.07 -0.67
C GLN A 89 -14.36 -36.53 0.67
N PHE A 90 -13.47 -35.74 1.28
CA PHE A 90 -12.86 -36.07 2.56
C PHE A 90 -13.67 -35.51 3.73
N PRO A 91 -13.94 -36.32 4.77
CA PRO A 91 -14.72 -35.88 5.91
C PRO A 91 -13.97 -34.83 6.73
N TYR A 92 -14.72 -33.95 7.38
CA TYR A 92 -14.15 -32.91 8.23
C TYR A 92 -13.39 -33.53 9.42
N PRO A 93 -12.09 -33.23 9.61
CA PRO A 93 -11.31 -33.79 10.71
C PRO A 93 -11.74 -33.21 12.06
N GLN A 94 -12.20 -34.06 13.00
CA GLN A 94 -12.68 -33.60 14.31
C GLN A 94 -11.57 -33.48 15.38
N ASN A 95 -10.50 -34.26 15.28
CA ASN A 95 -9.45 -34.35 16.31
C ASN A 95 -8.08 -33.83 15.84
N VAL A 96 -8.03 -33.17 14.69
CA VAL A 96 -6.80 -32.60 14.15
C VAL A 96 -6.69 -31.14 14.57
N LYS A 97 -5.52 -30.75 15.05
CA LYS A 97 -5.21 -29.36 15.40
C LYS A 97 -4.04 -28.88 14.58
N PHE A 98 -3.99 -27.58 14.33
CA PHE A 98 -2.88 -26.94 13.66
C PHE A 98 -2.62 -25.56 14.26
N GLU A 99 -1.41 -25.08 14.08
CA GLU A 99 -0.98 -23.71 14.38
C GLU A 99 -0.61 -23.01 13.07
N TYR A 100 -1.11 -21.78 12.88
CA TYR A 100 -0.84 -20.98 11.69
C TYR A 100 0.27 -19.98 11.98
N LEU A 101 1.48 -20.30 11.53
CA LEU A 101 2.70 -19.54 11.78
C LEU A 101 2.88 -18.44 10.73
N ILE A 102 2.17 -17.34 10.94
CA ILE A 102 2.13 -16.19 10.03
C ILE A 102 3.54 -15.62 9.83
N LYS A 103 3.97 -15.52 8.58
CA LYS A 103 5.13 -14.72 8.21
C LYS A 103 4.67 -13.42 7.57
N THR A 104 5.25 -12.32 8.02
CA THR A 104 4.99 -11.00 7.45
C THR A 104 6.21 -10.51 6.71
N ASP A 105 5.97 -9.74 5.65
CA ASP A 105 6.99 -9.00 4.92
C ASP A 105 6.55 -7.55 4.75
N ARG A 106 7.49 -6.69 4.35
CA ARG A 106 7.26 -5.26 4.16
C ARG A 106 7.45 -4.89 2.71
N TYR A 107 6.40 -4.33 2.13
CA TYR A 107 6.50 -3.67 0.85
C TYR A 107 6.94 -2.21 1.06
N SER A 108 7.98 -1.81 0.33
CA SER A 108 8.57 -0.47 0.38
C SER A 108 9.21 -0.07 1.72
N SER A 109 9.84 1.10 1.77
CA SER A 109 10.33 1.76 2.98
C SER A 109 10.08 3.26 2.92
N TRP A 110 10.04 3.93 4.07
CA TRP A 110 9.99 5.40 4.11
C TRP A 110 11.19 6.04 3.38
N PHE A 111 12.35 5.37 3.38
CA PHE A 111 13.51 5.80 2.60
C PHE A 111 13.22 5.78 1.09
N GLN A 112 12.63 4.71 0.58
CA GLN A 112 12.21 4.62 -0.82
C GLN A 112 11.13 5.65 -1.17
N ALA A 113 10.14 5.86 -0.31
CA ALA A 113 9.13 6.90 -0.50
C ALA A 113 9.75 8.31 -0.57
N GLY A 114 10.68 8.61 0.35
CA GLY A 114 11.43 9.87 0.35
C GLY A 114 12.30 10.02 -0.89
N PHE A 115 12.95 8.95 -1.34
CA PHE A 115 13.74 8.93 -2.57
C PHE A 115 12.89 9.28 -3.81
N VAL A 116 11.66 8.75 -3.91
CA VAL A 116 10.73 9.09 -5.00
C VAL A 116 10.38 10.58 -4.98
N VAL A 117 10.10 11.16 -3.81
CA VAL A 117 9.83 12.59 -3.68
C VAL A 117 11.05 13.43 -4.06
N MET A 118 12.25 13.02 -3.63
CA MET A 118 13.49 13.71 -3.99
C MET A 118 13.72 13.71 -5.50
N LEU A 119 13.52 12.56 -6.17
CA LEU A 119 13.59 12.49 -7.63
C LEU A 119 12.58 13.40 -8.30
N PHE A 120 11.33 13.43 -7.80
CA PHE A 120 10.30 14.35 -8.29
C PHE A 120 10.75 15.82 -8.15
N LEU A 121 11.27 16.21 -6.99
CA LEU A 121 11.74 17.59 -6.77
C LEU A 121 12.91 17.95 -7.71
N ILE A 122 13.86 17.04 -7.93
CA ILE A 122 14.97 17.25 -8.87
C ILE A 122 14.44 17.46 -10.29
N LEU A 123 13.51 16.61 -10.75
CA LEU A 123 12.88 16.74 -12.06
C LEU A 123 12.16 18.08 -12.22
N ILE A 124 11.41 18.51 -11.20
CA ILE A 124 10.75 19.81 -11.20
C ILE A 124 11.76 20.95 -11.28
N LEU A 125 12.86 20.91 -10.51
CA LEU A 125 13.90 21.93 -10.58
C LEU A 125 14.54 22.02 -11.97
N MET A 126 14.74 20.87 -12.64
CA MET A 126 15.23 20.84 -14.02
C MET A 126 14.24 21.45 -15.00
N ILE A 127 12.94 21.13 -14.88
CA ILE A 127 11.89 21.69 -15.73
C ILE A 127 11.79 23.20 -15.54
N LEU A 128 11.77 23.68 -14.30
CA LEU A 128 11.71 25.12 -14.00
C LEU A 128 12.90 25.87 -14.60
N LYS A 129 14.11 25.29 -14.53
CA LYS A 129 15.31 25.84 -15.15
C LYS A 129 15.19 25.90 -16.67
N LEU A 130 14.71 24.83 -17.32
CA LEU A 130 14.50 24.77 -18.78
C LEU A 130 13.44 25.78 -19.25
N SER A 131 12.40 26.01 -18.45
CA SER A 131 11.33 26.96 -18.75
C SER A 131 11.68 28.41 -18.42
N ASN A 132 12.93 28.72 -18.02
CA ASN A 132 13.36 30.04 -17.55
C ASN A 132 12.47 30.61 -16.40
N ILE A 133 11.88 29.73 -15.59
CA ILE A 133 11.11 30.13 -14.41
C ILE A 133 12.05 30.18 -13.21
N HIS A 134 12.29 31.38 -12.68
CA HIS A 134 13.22 31.60 -11.57
C HIS A 134 12.61 31.39 -10.18
N LEU A 135 11.76 30.38 -10.01
CA LEU A 135 11.01 30.11 -8.77
C LEU A 135 11.90 30.13 -7.50
N VAL A 136 13.03 29.41 -7.54
CA VAL A 136 13.95 29.31 -6.39
C VAL A 136 14.61 30.65 -6.07
N LYS A 137 15.00 31.41 -7.10
CA LYS A 137 15.63 32.73 -6.94
C LYS A 137 14.63 33.74 -6.37
N ASP A 138 13.40 33.71 -6.88
CA ASP A 138 12.32 34.61 -6.43
C ASP A 138 11.93 34.32 -4.96
N LEU A 139 11.84 33.04 -4.59
CA LEU A 139 11.61 32.61 -3.21
C LEU A 139 12.76 33.03 -2.28
N TYR A 140 14.01 32.89 -2.74
CA TYR A 140 15.19 33.32 -1.97
C TYR A 140 15.20 34.83 -1.74
N LEU A 141 14.92 35.62 -2.77
CA LEU A 141 14.84 37.07 -2.67
C LEU A 141 13.77 37.50 -1.67
N PHE A 142 12.59 36.89 -1.76
CA PHE A 142 11.50 37.11 -0.79
C PHE A 142 11.94 36.77 0.64
N TYR A 143 12.60 35.63 0.84
CA TYR A 143 13.13 35.21 2.15
C TYR A 143 14.18 36.17 2.71
N SER A 144 15.05 36.71 1.85
CA SER A 144 16.13 37.61 2.26
C SER A 144 15.65 38.96 2.80
N GLN A 145 14.48 39.44 2.34
CA GLN A 145 13.93 40.74 2.73
C GLN A 145 13.35 40.73 4.13
N ASN A 146 12.61 39.69 4.52
CA ASN A 146 12.01 39.59 5.84
C ASN A 146 11.85 38.13 6.29
N LYS A 147 12.92 37.57 6.85
CA LYS A 147 13.03 36.15 7.23
C LYS A 147 11.85 35.64 8.06
N LEU A 148 11.40 36.43 9.05
CA LEU A 148 10.30 36.02 9.95
C LEU A 148 8.98 35.93 9.18
N VAL A 149 8.64 36.98 8.42
CA VAL A 149 7.42 37.01 7.61
C VAL A 149 7.46 35.90 6.56
N SER A 150 8.58 35.70 5.88
CA SER A 150 8.70 34.66 4.86
C SER A 150 8.58 33.25 5.43
N LEU A 151 9.15 32.99 6.61
CA LEU A 151 9.03 31.68 7.27
C LEU A 151 7.59 31.42 7.73
N CYS A 152 6.92 32.39 8.33
CA CYS A 152 5.50 32.31 8.67
C CYS A 152 4.63 32.04 7.42
N THR A 153 4.92 32.72 6.32
CA THR A 153 4.23 32.52 5.04
C THR A 153 4.44 31.10 4.50
N ILE A 154 5.67 30.57 4.51
CA ILE A 154 5.96 29.19 4.07
C ILE A 154 5.22 28.17 4.95
N VAL A 155 5.24 28.34 6.27
CA VAL A 155 4.51 27.46 7.20
C VAL A 155 3.01 27.52 6.94
N LEU A 156 2.46 28.72 6.75
CA LEU A 156 1.05 28.90 6.40
C LEU A 156 0.71 28.16 5.10
N TYR A 157 1.54 28.27 4.07
CA TYR A 157 1.33 27.53 2.81
C TYR A 157 1.39 26.02 3.00
N MET A 158 2.36 25.51 3.77
CA MET A 158 2.43 24.09 4.11
C MET A 158 1.15 23.60 4.79
N VAL A 159 0.61 24.39 5.73
CA VAL A 159 -0.64 24.07 6.43
C VAL A 159 -1.83 24.10 5.47
N ILE A 160 -1.97 25.15 4.64
CA ILE A 160 -3.07 25.25 3.67
C ILE A 160 -3.01 24.10 2.65
N SER A 161 -1.82 23.80 2.11
CA SER A 161 -1.61 22.67 1.19
C SER A 161 -1.94 21.34 1.85
N LEU A 162 -1.57 21.14 3.12
CA LEU A 162 -1.90 19.93 3.85
C LEU A 162 -3.41 19.79 4.07
N LEU A 163 -4.09 20.87 4.46
CA LEU A 163 -5.56 20.87 4.63
C LEU A 163 -6.26 20.60 3.30
N PHE A 164 -5.83 21.26 2.22
CA PHE A 164 -6.36 21.02 0.88
C PHE A 164 -6.14 19.56 0.45
N PHE A 165 -4.94 19.03 0.66
CA PHE A 165 -4.62 17.63 0.39
C PHE A 165 -5.55 16.67 1.16
N GLN A 166 -5.78 16.94 2.45
CA GLN A 166 -6.65 16.12 3.29
C GLN A 166 -8.10 16.11 2.83
N VAL A 167 -8.62 17.25 2.36
CA VAL A 167 -10.01 17.38 1.90
C VAL A 167 -10.21 16.76 0.52
N PHE A 168 -9.31 17.03 -0.43
CA PHE A 168 -9.56 16.71 -1.84
C PHE A 168 -8.91 15.42 -2.34
N PHE A 169 -7.76 15.02 -1.80
CA PHE A 169 -6.97 13.92 -2.39
C PHE A 169 -6.80 12.70 -1.49
N LYS A 170 -6.87 12.88 -0.16
CA LYS A 170 -6.58 11.81 0.79
C LYS A 170 -7.42 10.55 0.56
N SER A 171 -8.72 10.70 0.28
CA SER A 171 -9.62 9.56 0.06
C SER A 171 -9.24 8.76 -1.18
N ASP A 172 -9.06 9.42 -2.32
CA ASP A 172 -8.75 8.76 -3.59
C ASP A 172 -7.37 8.11 -3.57
N LEU A 173 -6.39 8.77 -2.98
CA LEU A 173 -5.04 8.21 -2.84
C LEU A 173 -5.01 7.04 -1.86
N GLN A 174 -5.79 7.09 -0.78
CA GLN A 174 -5.93 5.95 0.14
C GLN A 174 -6.57 4.76 -0.57
N ASN A 175 -7.53 4.98 -1.48
CA ASN A 175 -8.12 3.93 -2.30
C ASN A 175 -7.09 3.30 -3.24
N ILE A 176 -6.29 4.11 -3.96
CA ILE A 176 -5.22 3.62 -4.81
C ILE A 176 -4.19 2.81 -3.99
N TYR A 177 -3.77 3.35 -2.85
CA TYR A 177 -2.87 2.67 -1.93
C TYR A 177 -3.45 1.30 -1.49
N CYS A 178 -4.70 1.25 -1.03
CA CYS A 178 -5.31 0.00 -0.59
C CYS A 178 -5.46 -1.02 -1.71
N LYS A 179 -5.77 -0.59 -2.94
CA LYS A 179 -5.77 -1.46 -4.13
C LYS A 179 -4.38 -2.05 -4.39
N ASN A 180 -3.32 -1.26 -4.27
CA ASN A 180 -1.95 -1.73 -4.45
C ASN A 180 -1.57 -2.78 -3.39
N VAL A 181 -1.96 -2.57 -2.12
CA VAL A 181 -1.76 -3.55 -1.04
C VAL A 181 -2.40 -4.89 -1.39
N LEU A 182 -3.66 -4.87 -1.83
CA LEU A 182 -4.38 -6.08 -2.21
C LEU A 182 -3.79 -6.76 -3.44
N GLN A 183 -3.36 -5.99 -4.44
CA GLN A 183 -2.74 -6.55 -5.65
C GLN A 183 -1.47 -7.33 -5.34
N ILE A 184 -0.68 -6.90 -4.35
CA ILE A 184 0.53 -7.63 -3.94
C ILE A 184 0.15 -8.97 -3.29
N GLN A 185 -0.80 -8.98 -2.36
CA GLN A 185 -1.27 -10.24 -1.76
C GLN A 185 -1.94 -11.16 -2.81
N GLN A 186 -2.65 -10.61 -3.79
CA GLN A 186 -3.22 -11.38 -4.90
C GLN A 186 -2.16 -12.00 -5.81
N LYS A 187 -1.00 -11.36 -5.99
CA LYS A 187 0.13 -11.95 -6.72
C LYS A 187 0.67 -13.17 -5.98
N ASP A 188 0.83 -13.07 -4.66
CA ASP A 188 1.27 -14.20 -3.83
C ASP A 188 0.28 -15.37 -3.89
N PHE A 189 -1.02 -15.06 -3.86
CA PHE A 189 -2.08 -16.06 -4.05
C PHE A 189 -1.97 -16.76 -5.41
N LYS A 190 -1.84 -16.00 -6.50
CA LYS A 190 -1.70 -16.56 -7.85
C LYS A 190 -0.45 -17.44 -7.99
N LEU A 191 0.67 -17.03 -7.38
CA LEU A 191 1.90 -17.81 -7.35
C LEU A 191 1.70 -19.15 -6.62
N SER A 192 1.03 -19.11 -5.46
CA SER A 192 0.69 -20.27 -4.65
C SER A 192 -0.17 -21.27 -5.43
N VAL A 193 -1.20 -20.76 -6.13
CA VAL A 193 -2.06 -21.59 -7.01
C VAL A 193 -1.23 -22.22 -8.14
N ASN A 194 -0.40 -21.46 -8.84
CA ASN A 194 0.42 -21.98 -9.94
C ASN A 194 1.41 -23.07 -9.49
N LEU A 195 2.03 -22.91 -8.32
CA LEU A 195 3.00 -23.88 -7.79
C LEU A 195 2.37 -25.19 -7.36
N SER A 196 1.08 -25.19 -7.02
CA SER A 196 0.36 -26.43 -6.74
C SER A 196 0.21 -27.35 -7.96
N GLY A 197 0.58 -26.89 -9.16
CA GLY A 197 0.79 -27.71 -10.36
C GLY A 197 -0.49 -28.25 -11.00
N LYS A 198 -1.67 -27.69 -10.68
CA LYS A 198 -2.96 -28.23 -11.13
C LYS A 198 -3.85 -27.17 -11.78
N GLU A 199 -4.69 -27.62 -12.72
CA GLU A 199 -5.70 -26.80 -13.38
C GLU A 199 -6.64 -26.13 -12.37
N TYR A 200 -6.69 -24.80 -12.46
CA TYR A 200 -7.65 -23.85 -11.88
C TYR A 200 -8.88 -24.47 -11.17
N PRO A 201 -8.88 -24.63 -9.83
CA PRO A 201 -10.12 -24.83 -9.10
C PRO A 201 -10.84 -23.47 -8.99
N TYR A 202 -11.92 -23.28 -9.76
CA TYR A 202 -12.75 -22.05 -9.78
C TYR A 202 -13.09 -21.52 -8.37
N ILE A 203 -13.30 -22.44 -7.42
CA ILE A 203 -13.62 -22.14 -6.01
C ILE A 203 -12.57 -21.25 -5.32
N GLU A 204 -11.28 -21.45 -5.58
CA GLU A 204 -10.20 -20.65 -4.96
C GLU A 204 -10.23 -19.19 -5.44
N TYR A 205 -10.46 -18.99 -6.74
CA TYR A 205 -10.56 -17.66 -7.33
C TYR A 205 -11.85 -16.94 -6.93
N ASP A 206 -12.96 -17.67 -6.87
CA ASP A 206 -14.23 -17.12 -6.40
C ASP A 206 -14.13 -16.70 -4.94
N TRP A 207 -13.47 -17.51 -4.10
CA TRP A 207 -13.14 -17.13 -2.73
C TRP A 207 -12.27 -15.87 -2.70
N ALA A 208 -11.16 -15.83 -3.43
CA ALA A 208 -10.24 -14.70 -3.43
C ALA A 208 -10.94 -13.39 -3.87
N LYS A 209 -11.80 -13.47 -4.89
CA LYS A 209 -12.59 -12.34 -5.39
C LYS A 209 -13.63 -11.87 -4.38
N ALA A 210 -14.28 -12.80 -3.67
CA ALA A 210 -15.23 -12.46 -2.60
C ALA A 210 -14.53 -11.73 -1.43
N GLN A 211 -13.30 -12.13 -1.10
CA GLN A 211 -12.50 -11.52 -0.04
C GLN A 211 -11.95 -10.13 -0.43
N GLU A 212 -11.64 -9.88 -1.69
CA GLU A 212 -11.06 -8.61 -2.16
C GLU A 212 -11.86 -7.39 -1.68
N LYS A 213 -13.19 -7.40 -1.86
CA LYS A 213 -14.07 -6.30 -1.46
C LYS A 213 -14.05 -6.09 0.06
N LYS A 214 -14.05 -7.17 0.84
CA LYS A 214 -14.02 -7.13 2.31
C LYS A 214 -12.73 -6.47 2.79
N PHE A 215 -11.59 -6.87 2.25
CA PHE A 215 -10.29 -6.36 2.67
C PHE A 215 -9.96 -4.98 2.12
N LEU A 216 -10.51 -4.61 0.95
CA LEU A 216 -10.46 -3.24 0.46
C LEU A 216 -11.15 -2.29 1.44
N ASN A 217 -12.37 -2.64 1.85
CA ASN A 217 -13.13 -1.86 2.82
C ASN A 217 -12.42 -1.78 4.17
N LYS A 218 -11.83 -2.89 4.64
CA LYS A 218 -11.02 -2.91 5.87
C LYS A 218 -9.84 -1.93 5.77
N CYS A 219 -9.10 -1.96 4.66
CA CYS A 219 -7.98 -1.04 4.45
C CYS A 219 -8.41 0.43 4.33
N LEU A 220 -9.54 0.69 3.69
CA LEU A 220 -10.09 2.05 3.59
C LEU A 220 -10.50 2.61 4.97
N GLN A 221 -11.07 1.77 5.84
CA GLN A 221 -11.50 2.17 7.18
C GLN A 221 -10.33 2.26 8.18
N GLN A 222 -9.41 1.30 8.14
CA GLN A 222 -8.38 1.14 9.17
C GLN A 222 -7.00 1.64 8.73
N GLY A 223 -6.79 1.87 7.43
CA GLY A 223 -5.51 2.28 6.85
C GLY A 223 -4.55 1.13 6.52
N TYR A 224 -4.90 -0.10 6.91
CA TYR A 224 -4.12 -1.32 6.72
C TYR A 224 -5.03 -2.53 6.51
N VAL A 225 -4.48 -3.60 5.92
CA VAL A 225 -5.17 -4.91 5.82
C VAL A 225 -4.81 -5.79 7.04
N TYR A 226 -3.54 -5.79 7.42
CA TYR A 226 -2.97 -6.50 8.57
C TYR A 226 -2.41 -5.52 9.61
N LYS A 227 -2.67 -5.78 10.89
CA LYS A 227 -2.10 -5.06 12.03
C LYS A 227 -1.45 -6.07 12.96
N GLU A 228 -0.22 -5.77 13.37
CA GLU A 228 0.52 -6.55 14.38
C GLU A 228 -0.14 -6.49 15.75
#